data_AF-A0A182ML88-F1
#
_entry.id   AF-A0A182ML88-F1
#
_cell.length_a   1.000
_cell.length_b   1.000
_cell.length_c   1.000
_cell.angle_alpha   90.00
_cell.angle_beta   90.00
_cell.angle_gamma   90.00
#
_symmetry.space_group_name_H-M   'P 1'
#
loop_
_entity.id
_entity.type
_entity.pdbx_description
1 polymer ?
#
loop_
_entity_poly.entity_id
_entity_poly.type
_entity_poly.pdbx_seq_one_letter_code
_entity_poly.pdbx_strand_id
1 'polypeptide(L)'
;MSKLYLLPITVFLLFNFTFIGTYIAAVLQGHVVPTVPYISDAATYSPESCVFGQFINMGCVLLGITIYVRYRQIQELSYRHSDVRQALGRYSGISFWIGIGSCLGISIVGNFQETNVRIVHYVGAFLSFGLGTVYFWIQSYISYYIQPYMGTMQKANLRMALSVVCTIFFMIVAVTGVISHILFRGTDPRKWYPSDGGWEYHVASSISEWIVATAFCFYVLTFTDEFRTMQFDHPPLILLEIDSSRSYEPVISDTPVASLSRTTAPDDERDNDDDDDDGYQHHRPVRSFSDTDLKLLCRRCSEPVTVGGRKRSPAGNGRETFPLRPSTGIIVRNERAAGRSSVPNPARSGKFGSLTLSLMLVALMEALHSLTLYFSDSLRQSYI
;
A
#
# COMPACT_ATOMS: atom_id res chain seq x y z
N MET A 1 15.33 16.34 6.42
CA MET A 1 15.35 15.82 5.03
C MET A 1 14.68 14.45 4.98
N SER A 2 13.82 14.18 3.99
CA SER A 2 13.08 12.90 3.88
C SER A 2 13.96 11.75 3.36
N LYS A 3 14.02 10.61 4.06
CA LYS A 3 14.84 9.44 3.67
C LYS A 3 14.07 8.50 2.74
N LEU A 4 13.73 8.97 1.53
CA LEU A 4 12.83 8.25 0.60
C LEU A 4 13.29 6.81 0.28
N TYR A 5 14.60 6.54 0.25
CA TYR A 5 15.17 5.21 0.03
C TYR A 5 14.74 4.14 1.05
N LEU A 6 14.25 4.52 2.23
CA LEU A 6 13.74 3.57 3.22
C LEU A 6 12.45 2.90 2.74
N LEU A 7 11.61 3.58 1.95
CA LEU A 7 10.32 3.06 1.48
C LEU A 7 10.43 1.69 0.77
N PRO A 8 11.24 1.53 -0.32
CA PRO A 8 11.40 0.23 -0.98
C PRO A 8 12.09 -0.83 -0.10
N ILE A 9 12.96 -0.44 0.84
CA ILE A 9 13.57 -1.37 1.82
C ILE A 9 12.50 -1.89 2.78
N THR A 10 11.68 -1.00 3.36
CA THR A 10 10.61 -1.39 4.28
C THR A 10 9.56 -2.26 3.58
N VAL A 11 9.17 -1.95 2.34
CA VAL A 11 8.26 -2.81 1.55
C VAL A 11 8.87 -4.20 1.34
N PHE A 12 10.13 -4.29 0.92
CA PHE A 12 10.84 -5.55 0.74
C PHE A 12 10.87 -6.39 2.02
N LEU A 13 11.30 -5.79 3.15
CA LEU A 13 11.41 -6.49 4.42
C LEU A 13 10.04 -6.90 4.97
N LEU A 14 9.06 -6.01 4.91
CA LEU A 14 7.74 -6.22 5.50
C LEU A 14 6.97 -7.35 4.81
N PHE A 15 6.96 -7.39 3.47
CA PHE A 15 6.31 -8.47 2.74
C PHE A 15 6.99 -9.82 2.98
N ASN A 16 8.32 -9.92 2.87
CA ASN A 16 9.05 -11.16 3.13
C ASN A 16 8.86 -11.65 4.59
N PHE A 17 8.95 -10.74 5.57
CA PHE A 17 8.66 -11.06 6.97
C PHE A 17 7.24 -11.58 7.16
N THR A 18 6.26 -10.97 6.50
CA THR A 18 4.85 -11.38 6.59
C THR A 18 4.66 -12.78 6.01
N PHE A 19 5.09 -13.02 4.76
CA PHE A 19 4.93 -14.31 4.08
C PHE A 19 5.59 -15.46 4.87
N ILE A 20 6.86 -15.27 5.28
CA ILE A 20 7.62 -16.29 6.01
C ILE A 20 7.06 -16.47 7.42
N GLY A 21 6.68 -15.38 8.10
CA GLY A 21 6.13 -15.41 9.45
C GLY A 21 4.79 -16.16 9.53
N THR A 22 3.86 -15.89 8.62
CA THR A 22 2.55 -16.58 8.61
C THR A 22 2.67 -18.02 8.15
N TYR A 23 3.58 -18.35 7.21
CA TYR A 23 3.92 -19.73 6.88
C TYR A 23 4.46 -20.53 8.09
N ILE A 24 5.42 -19.97 8.82
CA ILE A 24 5.97 -20.62 10.02
C ILE A 24 4.87 -20.82 11.08
N ALA A 25 4.01 -19.83 11.31
CA ALA A 25 2.88 -19.96 12.23
C ALA A 25 1.90 -21.08 11.79
N ALA A 26 1.47 -21.05 10.53
CA ALA A 26 0.51 -22.02 9.99
C ALA A 26 1.04 -23.47 9.99
N VAL A 27 2.35 -23.67 9.78
CA VAL A 27 2.98 -24.99 9.95
C VAL A 27 3.01 -25.40 11.42
N LEU A 28 3.38 -24.51 12.34
CA LEU A 28 3.44 -24.81 13.78
C LEU A 28 2.07 -25.10 14.41
N GLN A 29 0.99 -24.52 13.88
CA GLN A 29 -0.38 -24.84 14.28
C GLN A 29 -0.97 -26.07 13.55
N GLY A 30 -0.27 -26.61 12.53
CA GLY A 30 -0.79 -27.70 11.70
C GLY A 30 -1.95 -27.28 10.78
N HIS A 31 -2.09 -25.97 10.51
CA HIS A 31 -3.07 -25.41 9.58
C HIS A 31 -2.77 -25.79 8.12
N VAL A 32 -1.49 -25.84 7.75
CA VAL A 32 -1.00 -26.24 6.41
C VAL A 32 -0.01 -27.41 6.49
N VAL A 33 0.24 -28.08 5.36
CA VAL A 33 1.28 -29.11 5.23
C VAL A 33 2.63 -28.42 4.95
N PRO A 34 3.78 -28.85 5.53
CA PRO A 34 5.09 -28.21 5.34
C PRO A 34 5.73 -28.49 3.96
N THR A 35 4.93 -28.66 2.90
CA THR A 35 5.35 -29.00 1.53
C THR A 35 5.14 -27.82 0.57
N VAL A 36 5.54 -26.61 1.01
CA VAL A 36 5.40 -25.33 0.28
C VAL A 36 3.96 -25.10 -0.23
N PRO A 37 3.00 -24.82 0.67
CA PRO A 37 1.64 -24.43 0.31
C PRO A 37 1.64 -23.02 -0.30
N TYR A 38 0.51 -22.57 -0.85
CA TYR A 38 0.32 -21.18 -1.22
C TYR A 38 0.51 -20.23 -0.03
N ILE A 39 0.92 -18.99 -0.31
CA ILE A 39 0.96 -17.89 0.65
C ILE A 39 -0.48 -17.60 1.14
N SER A 40 -1.49 -17.73 0.28
CA SER A 40 -2.92 -17.60 0.62
C SER A 40 -3.40 -18.68 1.61
N ASP A 41 -2.98 -19.94 1.44
CA ASP A 41 -3.30 -21.05 2.35
C ASP A 41 -2.71 -20.80 3.75
N ALA A 42 -1.43 -20.39 3.81
CA ALA A 42 -0.76 -20.03 5.05
C ALA A 42 -1.39 -18.82 5.77
N ALA A 43 -2.09 -17.96 5.03
CA ALA A 43 -2.76 -16.76 5.53
C ALA A 43 -4.28 -16.93 5.77
N THR A 44 -4.80 -18.17 5.75
CA THR A 44 -6.26 -18.40 5.78
C THR A 44 -6.88 -18.41 7.19
N TYR A 45 -6.27 -19.11 8.16
CA TYR A 45 -6.84 -19.27 9.50
C TYR A 45 -6.42 -18.15 10.45
N SER A 46 -7.20 -17.89 11.50
CA SER A 46 -6.80 -16.99 12.59
C SER A 46 -5.96 -17.75 13.63
N PRO A 47 -4.91 -17.13 14.20
CA PRO A 47 -4.55 -15.71 14.13
C PRO A 47 -3.80 -15.25 12.87
N GLU A 48 -3.27 -16.16 12.06
CA GLU A 48 -2.37 -15.87 10.94
C GLU A 48 -2.98 -14.90 9.92
N SER A 49 -4.25 -15.07 9.57
CA SER A 49 -5.01 -14.23 8.63
C SER A 49 -5.15 -12.78 9.10
N CYS A 50 -5.29 -12.56 10.41
CA CYS A 50 -5.38 -11.23 11.00
C CYS A 50 -4.02 -10.52 10.95
N VAL A 51 -2.94 -11.26 11.24
CA VAL A 51 -1.55 -10.76 11.19
C VAL A 51 -1.16 -10.45 9.73
N PHE A 52 -1.47 -11.37 8.81
CA PHE A 52 -1.25 -11.22 7.38
C PHE A 52 -1.95 -9.97 6.85
N GLY A 53 -3.27 -9.87 7.02
CA GLY A 53 -4.04 -8.74 6.52
C GLY A 53 -3.55 -7.40 7.05
N GLN A 54 -3.21 -7.32 8.34
CA GLN A 54 -2.68 -6.09 8.94
C GLN A 54 -1.35 -5.66 8.30
N PHE A 55 -0.37 -6.55 8.19
CA PHE A 55 0.93 -6.22 7.60
C PHE A 55 0.88 -6.01 6.08
N ILE A 56 0.07 -6.81 5.35
CA ILE A 56 -0.10 -6.64 3.90
C ILE A 56 -0.80 -5.32 3.57
N ASN A 57 -1.79 -4.88 4.36
CA ASN A 57 -2.38 -3.55 4.19
C ASN A 57 -1.36 -2.42 4.45
N MET A 58 -0.50 -2.53 5.48
CA MET A 58 0.59 -1.56 5.71
C MET A 58 1.58 -1.53 4.52
N GLY A 59 2.05 -2.70 4.06
CA GLY A 59 2.96 -2.81 2.93
C GLY A 59 2.36 -2.34 1.62
N CYS A 60 1.05 -2.54 1.41
CA CYS A 60 0.28 -1.98 0.30
C CYS A 60 0.33 -0.45 0.27
N VAL A 61 0.12 0.22 1.42
CA VAL A 61 0.21 1.70 1.51
C VAL A 61 1.65 2.17 1.23
N LEU A 62 2.65 1.52 1.83
CA LEU A 62 4.07 1.85 1.59
C LEU A 62 4.50 1.61 0.14
N LEU A 63 3.98 0.57 -0.52
CA LEU A 63 4.19 0.32 -1.95
C LEU A 63 3.50 1.39 -2.81
N GLY A 64 2.26 1.80 -2.47
CA GLY A 64 1.57 2.90 -3.15
C GLY A 64 2.35 4.22 -3.07
N ILE A 65 2.92 4.53 -1.90
CA ILE A 65 3.83 5.68 -1.72
C ILE A 65 5.12 5.49 -2.55
N THR A 66 5.70 4.29 -2.58
CA THR A 66 6.89 3.97 -3.39
C THR A 66 6.61 4.19 -4.90
N ILE A 67 5.45 3.75 -5.38
CA ILE A 67 4.99 3.95 -6.77
C ILE A 67 4.72 5.44 -7.05
N TYR A 68 4.18 6.19 -6.09
CA TYR A 68 4.03 7.65 -6.19
C TYR A 68 5.37 8.39 -6.26
N VAL A 69 6.35 8.04 -5.42
CA VAL A 69 7.72 8.60 -5.50
C VAL A 69 8.34 8.30 -6.87
N ARG A 70 8.21 7.06 -7.36
CA ARG A 70 8.68 6.69 -8.70
C ARG A 70 7.98 7.47 -9.81
N TYR A 71 6.68 7.70 -9.70
CA TYR A 71 5.94 8.56 -10.63
C TYR A 71 6.47 10.00 -10.59
N ARG A 72 6.62 10.61 -9.41
CA ARG A 72 7.15 11.98 -9.24
C ARG A 72 8.57 12.15 -9.77
N GLN A 73 9.45 11.15 -9.56
CA GLN A 73 10.79 11.10 -10.17
C GLN A 73 10.74 11.24 -11.70
N ILE A 74 9.84 10.50 -12.36
CA ILE A 74 9.71 10.52 -13.82
C ILE A 74 9.10 11.85 -14.30
N GLN A 75 8.16 12.43 -13.53
CA GLN A 75 7.61 13.76 -13.83
C GLN A 75 8.66 14.87 -13.71
N GLU A 76 9.51 14.84 -12.68
CA GLU A 76 10.59 15.81 -12.49
C GLU A 76 11.65 15.72 -13.61
N LEU A 77 12.04 14.49 -13.99
CA LEU A 77 12.90 14.28 -15.16
C LEU A 77 12.23 14.76 -16.46
N SER A 78 10.91 14.57 -16.61
CA SER A 78 10.13 15.09 -17.74
C SER A 78 9.95 16.62 -17.71
N TYR A 79 10.15 17.28 -16.57
CA TYR A 79 10.17 18.74 -16.49
C TYR A 79 11.52 19.30 -16.95
N ARG A 80 12.62 18.65 -16.54
CA ARG A 80 14.00 19.06 -16.86
C ARG A 80 14.46 18.65 -18.27
N HIS A 81 13.94 17.56 -18.82
CA HIS A 81 14.39 16.96 -20.07
C HIS A 81 13.22 16.76 -21.04
N SER A 82 13.24 17.48 -22.16
CA SER A 82 12.12 17.57 -23.11
C SER A 82 11.92 16.31 -23.96
N ASP A 83 12.99 15.57 -24.20
CA ASP A 83 13.02 14.23 -24.79
C ASP A 83 12.34 13.20 -23.88
N VAL A 84 12.69 13.16 -22.59
CA VAL A 84 12.04 12.34 -21.56
C VAL A 84 10.55 12.64 -21.50
N ARG A 85 10.16 13.92 -21.58
CA ARG A 85 8.75 14.33 -21.65
C ARG A 85 8.04 13.81 -22.88
N GLN A 86 8.67 13.91 -24.06
CA GLN A 86 8.10 13.49 -25.34
C GLN A 86 7.94 11.97 -25.42
N ALA A 87 8.92 11.20 -24.94
CA ALA A 87 8.89 9.75 -24.94
C ALA A 87 8.00 9.17 -23.83
N LEU A 88 8.14 9.64 -22.58
CA LEU A 88 7.59 8.98 -21.39
C LEU A 88 6.37 9.65 -20.76
N GLY A 89 6.02 10.89 -21.14
CA GLY A 89 5.00 11.68 -20.43
C GLY A 89 3.66 10.97 -20.24
N ARG A 90 3.18 10.24 -21.26
CA ARG A 90 1.96 9.41 -21.17
C ARG A 90 2.17 8.11 -20.38
N TYR A 91 3.29 7.41 -20.63
CA TYR A 91 3.60 6.13 -19.96
C TYR A 91 3.79 6.29 -18.45
N SER A 92 4.34 7.42 -18.00
CA SER A 92 4.50 7.75 -16.58
C SER A 92 3.16 7.72 -15.82
N GLY A 93 2.14 8.41 -16.33
CA GLY A 93 0.80 8.44 -15.72
C GLY A 93 0.05 7.11 -15.84
N ILE A 94 0.20 6.41 -16.97
CA ILE A 94 -0.39 5.07 -17.15
C ILE A 94 0.24 4.07 -16.17
N SER A 95 1.57 4.07 -16.04
CA SER A 95 2.31 3.21 -15.10
C SER A 95 1.88 3.46 -13.66
N PHE A 96 1.73 4.72 -13.25
CA PHE A 96 1.24 5.07 -11.91
C PHE A 96 -0.11 4.39 -11.61
N TRP A 97 -1.13 4.58 -12.46
CA TRP A 97 -2.45 4.01 -12.22
C TRP A 97 -2.49 2.48 -12.27
N ILE A 98 -1.69 1.84 -13.13
CA ILE A 98 -1.53 0.37 -13.14
C ILE A 98 -0.89 -0.12 -11.83
N GLY A 99 0.10 0.60 -11.30
CA GLY A 99 0.74 0.31 -10.01
C GLY A 99 -0.22 0.47 -8.82
N ILE A 100 -1.05 1.51 -8.81
CA ILE A 100 -2.13 1.68 -7.81
C ILE A 100 -3.17 0.56 -7.92
N GLY A 101 -3.49 0.10 -9.14
CA GLY A 101 -4.36 -1.08 -9.36
C GLY A 101 -3.76 -2.37 -8.82
N SER A 102 -2.45 -2.57 -8.91
CA SER A 102 -1.73 -3.68 -8.27
C SER A 102 -1.81 -3.59 -6.74
N CYS A 103 -1.63 -2.39 -6.16
CA CYS A 103 -1.81 -2.17 -4.71
C CYS A 103 -3.24 -2.52 -4.26
N LEU A 104 -4.27 -2.12 -5.01
CA LEU A 104 -5.65 -2.53 -4.73
C LEU A 104 -5.80 -4.06 -4.73
N GLY A 105 -5.18 -4.76 -5.67
CA GLY A 105 -5.11 -6.23 -5.69
C GLY A 105 -4.45 -6.83 -4.44
N ILE A 106 -3.32 -6.26 -4.00
CA ILE A 106 -2.61 -6.65 -2.78
C ILE A 106 -3.48 -6.48 -1.53
N SER A 107 -4.20 -5.36 -1.40
CA SER A 107 -5.16 -5.17 -0.30
C SER A 107 -6.32 -6.16 -0.38
N ILE A 108 -6.84 -6.48 -1.57
CA ILE A 108 -7.91 -7.48 -1.71
C ILE A 108 -7.44 -8.87 -1.23
N VAL A 109 -6.29 -9.38 -1.66
CA VAL A 109 -5.80 -10.70 -1.19
C VAL A 109 -5.46 -10.72 0.30
N GLY A 110 -5.02 -9.58 0.86
CA GLY A 110 -4.75 -9.45 2.30
C GLY A 110 -5.98 -9.57 3.20
N ASN A 111 -7.17 -9.18 2.70
CA ASN A 111 -8.39 -9.13 3.52
C ASN A 111 -9.43 -10.21 3.16
N PHE A 112 -9.49 -10.64 1.90
CA PHE A 112 -10.44 -11.65 1.41
C PHE A 112 -9.72 -12.98 1.18
N GLN A 113 -9.76 -13.89 2.16
CA GLN A 113 -9.09 -15.19 2.08
C GLN A 113 -9.77 -16.09 1.05
N GLU A 114 -8.99 -16.94 0.36
CA GLU A 114 -9.48 -17.78 -0.73
C GLU A 114 -10.63 -18.72 -0.29
N THR A 115 -10.53 -19.32 0.89
CA THR A 115 -11.59 -20.22 1.40
C THR A 115 -12.87 -19.50 1.79
N ASN A 116 -12.81 -18.19 2.04
CA ASN A 116 -13.95 -17.39 2.48
C ASN A 116 -14.66 -16.75 1.28
N VAL A 117 -13.91 -16.14 0.35
CA VAL A 117 -14.47 -15.42 -0.81
C VAL A 117 -13.62 -15.62 -2.07
N ARG A 118 -13.40 -16.88 -2.47
CA ARG A 118 -12.53 -17.32 -3.59
C ARG A 118 -12.53 -16.42 -4.83
N ILE A 119 -13.71 -16.03 -5.33
CA ILE A 119 -13.83 -15.20 -6.54
C ILE A 119 -13.16 -13.83 -6.34
N VAL A 120 -13.41 -13.19 -5.18
CA VAL A 120 -12.79 -11.90 -4.83
C VAL A 120 -11.28 -12.08 -4.58
N HIS A 121 -10.85 -13.19 -3.97
CA HIS A 121 -9.44 -13.50 -3.79
C HIS A 121 -8.70 -13.61 -5.13
N TYR A 122 -9.22 -14.39 -6.09
CA TYR A 122 -8.60 -14.55 -7.41
C TYR A 122 -8.62 -13.25 -8.23
N VAL A 123 -9.66 -12.41 -8.11
CA VAL A 123 -9.66 -11.06 -8.69
C VAL A 123 -8.55 -10.21 -8.06
N GLY A 124 -8.39 -10.26 -6.74
CA GLY A 124 -7.28 -9.60 -6.04
C GLY A 124 -5.90 -10.09 -6.50
N ALA A 125 -5.72 -11.40 -6.63
CA ALA A 125 -4.46 -12.01 -7.06
C ALA A 125 -4.11 -11.63 -8.51
N PHE A 126 -5.10 -11.62 -9.42
CA PHE A 126 -4.91 -11.17 -10.79
C PHE A 126 -4.61 -9.67 -10.88
N LEU A 127 -5.27 -8.83 -10.07
CA LEU A 127 -4.93 -7.40 -9.97
C LEU A 127 -3.51 -7.21 -9.43
N SER A 128 -3.15 -7.91 -8.34
CA SER A 128 -1.84 -7.87 -7.70
C SER A 128 -0.72 -8.24 -8.67
N PHE A 129 -0.68 -9.50 -9.11
CA PHE A 129 0.40 -10.05 -9.93
C PHE A 129 0.29 -9.66 -11.41
N GLY A 130 -0.91 -9.57 -11.97
CA GLY A 130 -1.12 -9.18 -13.36
C GLY A 130 -0.77 -7.71 -13.61
N LEU A 131 -1.41 -6.78 -12.89
CA LEU A 131 -1.08 -5.35 -13.05
C LEU A 131 0.32 -5.02 -12.53
N GLY A 132 0.81 -5.71 -11.48
CA GLY A 132 2.18 -5.55 -10.99
C GLY A 132 3.22 -5.96 -12.04
N THR A 133 3.01 -7.06 -12.76
CA THR A 133 3.88 -7.48 -13.87
C THR A 133 3.85 -6.44 -15.00
N VAL A 134 2.67 -5.93 -15.39
CA VAL A 134 2.56 -4.87 -16.41
C VAL A 134 3.25 -3.57 -15.96
N TYR A 135 3.08 -3.19 -14.68
CA TYR A 135 3.79 -2.05 -14.09
C TYR A 135 5.31 -2.22 -14.20
N PHE A 136 5.84 -3.42 -13.88
CA PHE A 136 7.27 -3.71 -14.01
C PHE A 136 7.77 -3.66 -15.45
N TRP A 137 7.05 -4.19 -16.44
CA TRP A 137 7.46 -4.04 -17.85
C TRP A 137 7.57 -2.57 -18.27
N ILE A 138 6.59 -1.74 -17.90
CA ILE A 138 6.61 -0.31 -18.21
C ILE A 138 7.76 0.39 -17.45
N GLN A 139 8.00 0.02 -16.18
CA GLN A 139 9.10 0.59 -15.40
C GLN A 139 10.50 0.13 -15.85
N SER A 140 10.63 -1.07 -16.44
CA SER A 140 11.86 -1.55 -17.07
C SER A 140 12.16 -0.76 -18.33
N TYR A 141 11.16 -0.58 -19.22
CA TYR A 141 11.27 0.30 -20.39
C TYR A 141 11.64 1.74 -20.02
N ILE A 142 10.95 2.32 -19.04
CA ILE A 142 11.25 3.66 -18.49
C ILE A 142 12.69 3.71 -17.95
N SER A 143 13.17 2.66 -17.27
CA SER A 143 14.52 2.61 -16.69
C SER A 143 15.63 2.66 -17.73
N TYR A 144 15.43 2.09 -18.92
CA TYR A 144 16.38 2.24 -20.03
C TYR A 144 16.41 3.68 -20.55
N TYR A 145 15.24 4.30 -20.73
CA TYR A 145 15.14 5.64 -21.30
C TYR A 145 15.68 6.73 -20.34
N ILE A 146 15.38 6.65 -19.04
CA ILE A 146 15.89 7.64 -18.07
C ILE A 146 17.36 7.43 -17.69
N GLN A 147 17.98 6.31 -18.06
CA GLN A 147 19.34 5.94 -17.65
C GLN A 147 20.38 7.05 -17.82
N PRO A 148 20.44 7.81 -18.93
CA PRO A 148 21.42 8.89 -19.11
C PRO A 148 21.32 10.02 -18.07
N TYR A 149 20.15 10.16 -17.43
CA TYR A 149 19.86 11.20 -16.44
C TYR A 149 19.82 10.66 -15.00
N MET A 150 19.34 9.43 -14.80
CA MET A 150 19.26 8.79 -13.48
C MET A 150 19.17 7.26 -13.58
N GLY A 151 19.88 6.56 -12.69
CA GLY A 151 19.97 5.10 -12.67
C GLY A 151 21.21 4.59 -13.41
N THR A 152 21.25 3.29 -13.72
CA THR A 152 22.37 2.68 -14.48
C THR A 152 21.87 1.58 -15.41
N MET A 153 22.62 1.24 -16.46
CA MET A 153 22.28 0.15 -17.38
C MET A 153 22.17 -1.20 -16.67
N GLN A 154 22.98 -1.45 -15.64
CA GLN A 154 22.88 -2.66 -14.82
C GLN A 154 21.54 -2.74 -14.08
N LYS A 155 21.00 -1.61 -13.61
CA LYS A 155 19.67 -1.55 -12.96
C LYS A 155 18.53 -1.70 -13.96
N ALA A 156 18.66 -1.12 -15.15
CA ALA A 156 17.69 -1.34 -16.24
C ALA A 156 17.66 -2.82 -16.67
N ASN A 157 18.82 -3.44 -16.88
CA ASN A 157 18.96 -4.87 -17.16
C ASN A 157 18.42 -5.77 -16.04
N LEU A 158 18.70 -5.44 -14.77
CA LEU A 158 18.18 -6.19 -13.63
C LEU A 158 16.65 -6.11 -13.54
N ARG A 159 16.08 -4.90 -13.70
CA ARG A 159 14.62 -4.70 -13.76
C ARG A 159 14.02 -5.50 -14.92
N MET A 160 14.65 -5.47 -16.10
CA MET A 160 14.21 -6.22 -17.27
C MET A 160 14.21 -7.74 -17.00
N ALA A 161 15.30 -8.29 -16.46
CA ALA A 161 15.39 -9.69 -16.07
C ALA A 161 14.31 -10.06 -15.04
N LEU A 162 14.07 -9.22 -14.03
CA LEU A 162 13.01 -9.42 -13.04
C LEU A 162 11.61 -9.35 -13.66
N SER A 163 11.33 -8.47 -14.62
CA SER A 163 10.05 -8.45 -15.36
C SER A 163 9.81 -9.76 -16.12
N VAL A 164 10.84 -10.31 -16.77
CA VAL A 164 10.76 -11.60 -17.46
C VAL A 164 10.51 -12.74 -16.47
N VAL A 165 11.27 -12.82 -15.38
CA VAL A 165 11.07 -13.80 -14.29
C VAL A 165 9.64 -13.71 -13.73
N CYS A 166 9.17 -12.49 -13.40
CA CYS A 166 7.81 -12.27 -12.89
C CYS A 166 6.75 -12.77 -13.88
N THR A 167 6.94 -12.53 -15.18
CA THR A 167 6.00 -12.97 -16.23
C THR A 167 5.96 -14.48 -16.34
N ILE A 168 7.12 -15.15 -16.33
CA ILE A 168 7.21 -16.61 -16.43
C ILE A 168 6.52 -17.25 -15.23
N PHE A 169 6.87 -16.86 -14.00
CA PHE A 169 6.28 -17.47 -12.81
C PHE A 169 4.81 -17.11 -12.62
N PHE A 170 4.36 -15.88 -12.94
CA PHE A 170 2.93 -15.55 -12.97
C PHE A 170 2.14 -16.43 -13.94
N MET A 171 2.67 -16.67 -15.15
CA MET A 171 2.02 -17.58 -16.11
C MET A 171 2.01 -19.03 -15.63
N ILE A 172 3.05 -19.49 -14.93
CA ILE A 172 3.06 -20.83 -14.32
C ILE A 172 1.99 -20.93 -13.22
N VAL A 173 1.92 -19.98 -12.28
CA VAL A 173 0.87 -19.93 -11.23
C VAL A 173 -0.53 -19.96 -11.86
N ALA A 174 -0.78 -19.09 -12.84
CA ALA A 174 -2.09 -18.99 -13.48
C ALA A 174 -2.51 -20.28 -14.21
N VAL A 175 -1.59 -20.94 -14.92
CA VAL A 175 -1.89 -22.16 -15.69
C VAL A 175 -1.94 -23.39 -14.78
N THR A 176 -0.90 -23.62 -13.96
CA THR A 176 -0.81 -24.82 -13.12
C THR A 176 -1.77 -24.80 -11.94
N GLY A 177 -2.07 -23.64 -11.36
CA GLY A 177 -3.12 -23.49 -10.34
C GLY A 177 -4.52 -23.80 -10.90
N VAL A 178 -4.87 -23.29 -12.08
CA VAL A 178 -6.15 -23.63 -12.73
C VAL A 178 -6.24 -25.13 -13.03
N ILE A 179 -5.17 -25.73 -13.56
CA ILE A 179 -5.11 -27.18 -13.83
C ILE A 179 -5.22 -28.00 -12.53
N SER A 180 -4.54 -27.59 -11.45
CA SER A 180 -4.59 -28.33 -10.18
C SER A 180 -6.01 -28.34 -9.60
N HIS A 181 -6.69 -27.18 -9.54
CA HIS A 181 -8.06 -27.11 -9.03
C HIS A 181 -9.09 -27.84 -9.90
N ILE A 182 -8.85 -27.99 -11.21
CA ILE A 182 -9.69 -28.82 -12.11
C ILE A 182 -9.47 -30.32 -11.85
N LEU A 183 -8.25 -30.73 -11.49
CA LEU A 183 -7.88 -32.13 -11.27
C LEU A 183 -8.06 -32.60 -9.81
N PHE A 184 -8.38 -31.70 -8.89
CA PHE A 184 -8.50 -31.97 -7.46
C PHE A 184 -9.68 -32.90 -7.11
N ARG A 185 -9.41 -33.86 -6.24
CA ARG A 185 -10.35 -34.89 -5.72
C ARG A 185 -10.22 -35.08 -4.21
N GLY A 186 -9.34 -34.33 -3.55
CA GLY A 186 -9.19 -34.35 -2.09
C GLY A 186 -10.37 -33.70 -1.36
N THR A 187 -10.38 -33.80 -0.03
CA THR A 187 -11.47 -33.29 0.82
C THR A 187 -11.21 -31.92 1.42
N ASP A 188 -9.95 -31.51 1.61
CA ASP A 188 -9.56 -30.20 2.13
C ASP A 188 -8.62 -29.49 1.14
N PRO A 189 -9.08 -28.42 0.44
CA PRO A 189 -8.29 -27.76 -0.61
C PRO A 189 -7.06 -26.99 -0.11
N ARG A 190 -6.73 -27.03 1.18
CA ARG A 190 -5.50 -26.50 1.79
C ARG A 190 -4.46 -27.57 2.15
N LYS A 191 -4.82 -28.86 2.02
CA LYS A 191 -4.00 -30.00 2.49
C LYS A 191 -3.88 -31.02 1.38
N TRP A 192 -3.00 -30.70 0.42
CA TRP A 192 -2.78 -31.46 -0.79
C TRP A 192 -1.78 -32.60 -0.57
N TYR A 193 -2.24 -33.83 -0.77
CA TYR A 193 -1.44 -35.04 -0.79
C TYR A 193 -1.30 -35.58 -2.24
N PRO A 194 -0.25 -36.35 -2.57
CA PRO A 194 -0.10 -36.95 -3.90
C PRO A 194 -1.28 -37.81 -4.38
N SER A 195 -2.10 -38.31 -3.45
CA SER A 195 -3.35 -39.04 -3.70
C SER A 195 -4.47 -38.20 -4.33
N ASP A 196 -4.44 -36.87 -4.16
CA ASP A 196 -5.64 -36.04 -4.28
C ASP A 196 -5.92 -35.59 -5.72
N GLY A 197 -5.06 -35.94 -6.67
CA GLY A 197 -5.15 -35.50 -8.06
C GLY A 197 -4.69 -34.05 -8.24
N GLY A 198 -3.99 -33.76 -9.34
CA GLY A 198 -3.47 -32.41 -9.63
C GLY A 198 -2.32 -31.95 -8.72
N TRP A 199 -1.85 -32.77 -7.78
CA TRP A 199 -0.86 -32.43 -6.75
C TRP A 199 0.42 -31.81 -7.32
N GLU A 200 1.01 -32.39 -8.37
CA GLU A 200 2.23 -31.86 -9.01
C GLU A 200 2.03 -30.44 -9.55
N TYR A 201 0.85 -30.16 -10.13
CA TYR A 201 0.50 -28.83 -10.61
C TYR A 201 0.25 -27.85 -9.45
N HIS A 202 -0.33 -28.29 -8.33
CA HIS A 202 -0.47 -27.45 -7.13
C HIS A 202 0.90 -27.10 -6.53
N VAL A 203 1.82 -28.06 -6.41
CA VAL A 203 3.18 -27.82 -5.91
C VAL A 203 3.96 -26.89 -6.86
N ALA A 204 3.87 -27.12 -8.18
CA ALA A 204 4.48 -26.24 -9.17
C ALA A 204 3.92 -24.81 -9.12
N SER A 205 2.60 -24.67 -8.92
CA SER A 205 1.92 -23.39 -8.75
C SER A 205 2.37 -22.68 -7.47
N SER A 206 2.34 -23.38 -6.33
CA SER A 206 2.70 -22.82 -5.02
C SER A 206 4.15 -22.35 -4.99
N ILE A 207 5.10 -23.18 -5.43
CA ILE A 207 6.51 -22.78 -5.56
C ILE A 207 6.66 -21.56 -6.48
N SER A 208 5.90 -21.49 -7.57
CA SER A 208 5.91 -20.36 -8.49
C SER A 208 5.33 -19.08 -7.87
N GLU A 209 4.32 -19.18 -6.99
CA GLU A 209 3.76 -18.06 -6.23
C GLU A 209 4.83 -17.45 -5.31
N TRP A 210 5.51 -18.29 -4.52
CA TRP A 210 6.61 -17.85 -3.65
C TRP A 210 7.73 -17.16 -4.46
N ILE A 211 8.09 -17.70 -5.63
CA ILE A 211 9.11 -17.09 -6.49
C ILE A 211 8.64 -15.74 -7.06
N VAL A 212 7.42 -15.62 -7.59
CA VAL A 212 6.94 -14.34 -8.15
C VAL A 212 6.73 -13.29 -7.06
N ALA A 213 6.16 -13.63 -5.90
CA ALA A 213 6.01 -12.71 -4.76
C ALA A 213 7.37 -12.21 -4.24
N THR A 214 8.38 -13.08 -4.19
CA THR A 214 9.76 -12.72 -3.81
C THR A 214 10.41 -11.83 -4.88
N ALA A 215 10.26 -12.16 -6.17
CA ALA A 215 10.78 -11.37 -7.29
C ALA A 215 10.15 -9.97 -7.37
N PHE A 216 8.86 -9.83 -7.03
CA PHE A 216 8.18 -8.55 -6.87
C PHE A 216 8.85 -7.68 -5.81
N CYS A 217 9.14 -8.25 -4.65
CA CYS A 217 9.84 -7.54 -3.57
C CYS A 217 11.23 -7.09 -4.03
N PHE A 218 12.01 -7.95 -4.69
CA PHE A 218 13.32 -7.59 -5.24
C PHE A 218 13.25 -6.51 -6.33
N TYR A 219 12.22 -6.53 -7.19
CA TYR A 219 12.01 -5.46 -8.18
C TYR A 219 11.83 -4.10 -7.49
N VAL A 220 10.95 -4.04 -6.48
CA VAL A 220 10.71 -2.82 -5.71
C VAL A 220 12.00 -2.34 -5.00
N LEU A 221 12.77 -3.27 -4.44
CA LEU A 221 14.05 -2.97 -3.81
C LEU A 221 15.06 -2.28 -4.77
N THR A 222 14.98 -2.52 -6.09
CA THR A 222 15.86 -1.85 -7.06
C THR A 222 15.69 -0.32 -7.13
N PHE A 223 14.59 0.25 -6.62
CA PHE A 223 14.39 1.71 -6.57
C PHE A 223 15.21 2.41 -5.49
N THR A 224 15.67 1.67 -4.47
CA THR A 224 16.37 2.18 -3.27
C THR A 224 17.48 3.17 -3.60
N ASP A 225 18.38 2.82 -4.52
CA ASP A 225 19.55 3.63 -4.83
C ASP A 225 19.20 4.97 -5.48
N GLU A 226 18.23 4.96 -6.39
CA GLU A 226 17.73 6.19 -7.04
C GLU A 226 17.00 7.06 -6.01
N PHE A 227 16.26 6.43 -5.09
CA PHE A 227 15.57 7.10 -3.99
C PHE A 227 16.52 7.64 -2.89
N ARG A 228 17.83 7.34 -2.92
CA ARG A 228 18.84 8.05 -2.10
C ARG A 228 19.20 9.43 -2.65
N THR A 229 18.92 9.67 -3.93
CA THR A 229 19.26 10.92 -4.64
C THR A 229 18.10 11.92 -4.70
N MET A 230 17.02 11.65 -3.97
CA MET A 230 15.77 12.42 -4.01
C MET A 230 15.24 12.70 -2.61
N GLN A 231 14.63 13.87 -2.44
CA GLN A 231 13.83 14.24 -1.27
C GLN A 231 12.50 14.85 -1.72
N PHE A 232 11.52 14.90 -0.82
CA PHE A 232 10.41 15.83 -0.94
C PHE A 232 10.65 16.99 0.01
N ASP A 233 10.50 18.21 -0.50
CA ASP A 233 10.26 19.37 0.33
C ASP A 233 8.80 19.31 0.83
N HIS A 234 8.55 19.80 2.04
CA HIS A 234 7.22 19.73 2.63
C HIS A 234 6.24 20.67 1.91
N PRO A 235 4.95 20.33 1.78
CA PRO A 235 3.97 21.25 1.23
C PRO A 235 3.86 22.48 2.14
N PRO A 236 3.87 23.71 1.58
CA PRO A 236 3.80 24.92 2.40
C PRO A 236 2.44 25.02 3.11
N LEU A 237 2.48 25.24 4.43
CA LEU A 237 1.29 25.45 5.24
C LEU A 237 0.79 26.89 5.05
N ILE A 238 -0.23 27.06 4.21
CA ILE A 238 -0.96 28.32 4.11
C ILE A 238 -1.97 28.37 5.25
N LEU A 239 -1.69 29.17 6.27
CA LEU A 239 -2.68 29.49 7.31
C LEU A 239 -3.75 30.39 6.69
N LEU A 240 -4.97 29.85 6.58
CA LEU A 240 -6.15 30.67 6.31
C LEU A 240 -6.55 31.31 7.63
N GLU A 241 -6.26 32.60 7.77
CA GLU A 241 -6.67 33.39 8.93
C GLU A 241 -8.20 33.42 8.99
N ILE A 242 -8.77 32.79 10.02
CA ILE A 242 -10.22 32.79 10.23
C ILE A 242 -10.57 34.15 10.82
N ASP A 243 -11.25 34.99 10.04
CA ASP A 243 -11.74 36.31 10.45
C ASP A 243 -12.89 36.18 11.47
N SER A 244 -12.50 35.74 12.66
CA SER A 244 -13.29 35.68 13.87
C SER A 244 -12.51 36.41 14.94
N SER A 245 -12.70 37.73 14.97
CA SER A 245 -12.13 38.70 15.91
C SER A 245 -12.64 38.49 17.35
N ARG A 246 -12.34 37.32 17.92
CA ARG A 246 -12.29 37.13 19.36
C ARG A 246 -11.10 37.92 19.88
N SER A 247 -11.39 39.09 20.43
CA SER A 247 -10.46 39.90 21.21
C SER A 247 -9.87 39.07 22.35
N TYR A 248 -8.68 38.52 22.08
CA TYR A 248 -7.84 37.90 23.10
C TYR A 248 -7.19 39.03 23.91
N GLU A 249 -7.84 39.45 25.00
CA GLU A 249 -7.13 40.18 26.04
C GLU A 249 -6.15 39.20 26.72
N PRO A 250 -4.84 39.48 26.73
CA PRO A 250 -3.88 38.67 27.46
C PRO A 250 -4.14 38.82 28.97
N VAL A 251 -4.45 37.72 29.64
CA VAL A 251 -4.67 37.70 31.10
C VAL A 251 -3.32 37.74 31.83
N ILE A 252 -2.63 38.87 31.73
CA ILE A 252 -1.47 39.27 32.53
C ILE A 252 -1.80 40.63 33.12
N SER A 253 -2.41 40.61 34.31
CA SER A 253 -2.67 41.81 35.10
C SER A 253 -1.40 42.23 35.83
N ASP A 254 -0.54 43.00 35.17
CA ASP A 254 0.63 43.60 35.82
C ASP A 254 0.16 44.50 36.97
N THR A 255 0.47 44.10 38.19
CA THR A 255 0.20 44.92 39.38
C THR A 255 1.11 46.15 39.35
N PRO A 256 0.58 47.37 39.48
CA PRO A 256 1.39 48.58 39.40
C PRO A 256 2.30 48.69 40.63
N VAL A 257 3.56 48.28 40.48
CA VAL A 257 4.61 48.60 41.45
C VAL A 257 4.80 50.11 41.43
N ALA A 258 4.63 50.74 42.61
CA ALA A 258 4.54 52.18 42.73
C ALA A 258 5.81 52.90 42.23
N SER A 259 5.60 54.03 41.56
CA SER A 259 6.67 54.89 41.08
C SER A 259 7.48 55.47 42.23
N LEU A 260 8.81 55.31 42.19
CA LEU A 260 9.74 56.08 43.01
C LEU A 260 10.52 57.04 42.11
N SER A 261 10.13 58.31 42.13
CA SER A 261 10.74 59.37 41.32
C SER A 261 12.13 59.75 41.81
N ARG A 262 13.09 59.88 40.89
CA ARG A 262 14.19 60.85 41.03
C ARG A 262 14.41 61.62 39.73
N THR A 263 14.73 62.89 39.89
CA THR A 263 14.75 63.94 38.87
C THR A 263 16.16 64.23 38.35
N THR A 264 16.25 65.05 37.29
CA THR A 264 17.43 65.87 36.85
C THR A 264 18.67 65.09 36.37
N ALA A 265 19.41 65.49 35.32
CA ALA A 265 19.33 66.65 34.40
C ALA A 265 19.93 66.24 33.01
N PRO A 266 19.91 67.09 31.95
CA PRO A 266 20.38 66.74 30.61
C PRO A 266 21.86 67.10 30.35
N ASP A 267 22.21 67.34 29.07
CA ASP A 267 23.51 67.78 28.52
C ASP A 267 24.54 66.62 28.30
N ASP A 268 25.37 66.57 27.24
CA ASP A 268 25.55 67.48 26.10
C ASP A 268 26.19 66.77 24.86
N GLU A 269 26.24 67.47 23.70
CA GLU A 269 27.18 67.34 22.55
C GLU A 269 27.34 65.97 21.78
N ARG A 270 27.18 65.93 20.44
CA ARG A 270 28.16 66.14 19.32
C ARG A 270 29.27 65.06 19.20
N ASP A 271 29.83 64.72 18.03
CA ASP A 271 29.68 65.18 16.62
C ASP A 271 30.22 64.07 15.67
N ASN A 272 29.92 64.15 14.36
CA ASN A 272 30.70 63.58 13.22
C ASN A 272 30.84 62.02 13.11
N ASP A 273 31.25 61.39 12.00
CA ASP A 273 31.17 61.67 10.53
C ASP A 273 31.42 60.34 9.76
N ASP A 274 31.51 60.42 8.42
CA ASP A 274 32.13 59.49 7.46
C ASP A 274 31.44 58.12 7.14
N ASP A 275 30.88 58.07 5.92
CA ASP A 275 31.12 57.11 4.83
C ASP A 275 31.41 55.61 5.14
N ASP A 276 30.65 54.70 4.49
CA ASP A 276 31.11 54.13 3.21
C ASP A 276 29.97 53.47 2.38
N ASP A 277 30.25 53.15 1.11
CA ASP A 277 29.32 52.61 0.10
C ASP A 277 29.18 51.06 0.13
N ASP A 278 27.98 50.51 -0.16
CA ASP A 278 27.79 49.37 -1.10
C ASP A 278 26.32 48.91 -1.26
N GLY A 279 26.03 48.19 -2.37
CA GLY A 279 25.14 47.01 -2.29
C GLY A 279 23.63 47.13 -2.64
N TYR A 280 23.28 47.53 -3.87
CA TYR A 280 21.90 47.39 -4.41
C TYR A 280 21.44 45.90 -4.48
N GLN A 281 20.39 45.51 -3.75
CA GLN A 281 19.56 44.34 -4.12
C GLN A 281 18.05 44.60 -3.98
N HIS A 282 17.39 44.77 -5.13
CA HIS A 282 15.93 44.85 -5.23
C HIS A 282 15.27 43.49 -4.98
N HIS A 283 14.56 43.35 -3.85
CA HIS A 283 13.56 42.30 -3.71
C HIS A 283 12.44 42.49 -4.75
N ARG A 284 12.27 41.52 -5.65
CA ARG A 284 11.09 41.45 -6.51
C ARG A 284 9.90 40.92 -5.70
N PRO A 285 8.70 41.54 -5.78
CA PRO A 285 7.51 40.95 -5.19
C PRO A 285 7.10 39.67 -5.93
N VAL A 286 6.69 38.65 -5.16
CA VAL A 286 6.06 37.44 -5.71
C VAL A 286 4.70 37.84 -6.26
N ARG A 287 4.36 37.36 -7.48
CA ARG A 287 3.02 37.56 -8.05
C ARG A 287 1.99 36.80 -7.22
N SER A 288 1.01 37.49 -6.67
CA SER A 288 -0.20 36.85 -6.16
C SER A 288 -0.97 36.19 -7.32
N PHE A 289 -1.42 34.96 -7.11
CA PHE A 289 -2.45 34.36 -7.96
C PHE A 289 -3.78 35.07 -7.71
N SER A 290 -4.53 35.36 -8.76
CA SER A 290 -5.85 35.99 -8.64
C SER A 290 -6.96 34.93 -8.64
N ASP A 291 -8.11 35.24 -8.02
CA ASP A 291 -9.32 34.39 -8.03
C ASP A 291 -9.83 34.01 -9.44
N THR A 292 -9.34 34.70 -10.46
CA THR A 292 -9.66 34.43 -11.88
C THR A 292 -9.19 33.05 -12.32
N ASP A 293 -8.00 32.61 -11.87
CA ASP A 293 -7.38 31.35 -12.32
C ASP A 293 -8.08 30.13 -11.71
N LEU A 294 -8.54 30.23 -10.46
CA LEU A 294 -9.23 29.15 -9.75
C LEU A 294 -10.59 28.80 -10.41
N LYS A 295 -11.26 29.82 -10.99
CA LYS A 295 -12.55 29.67 -11.68
C LYS A 295 -12.43 28.99 -13.04
N LEU A 296 -11.25 29.02 -13.66
CA LEU A 296 -10.97 28.32 -14.92
C LEU A 296 -10.81 26.80 -14.74
N LEU A 297 -10.21 26.36 -13.62
CA LEU A 297 -10.10 24.93 -13.28
C LEU A 297 -11.46 24.31 -12.96
N CYS A 298 -12.30 25.00 -12.18
CA CYS A 298 -13.60 24.49 -11.75
C CYS A 298 -14.60 24.30 -12.90
N ARG A 299 -14.51 25.13 -13.96
CA ARG A 299 -15.43 25.08 -15.12
C ARG A 299 -15.30 23.83 -16.01
N ARG A 300 -14.30 22.96 -15.80
CA ARG A 300 -14.05 21.78 -16.66
C ARG A 300 -14.66 20.46 -16.15
N CYS A 301 -15.45 20.50 -15.07
CA CYS A 301 -16.05 19.32 -14.43
C CYS A 301 -17.59 19.37 -14.36
N SER A 302 -18.26 20.14 -15.23
CA SER A 302 -19.72 20.31 -15.19
C SER A 302 -20.36 20.43 -16.58
N GLU A 303 -20.50 19.31 -17.26
CA GLU A 303 -21.47 19.14 -18.36
C GLU A 303 -22.62 18.23 -17.87
N PRO A 304 -23.90 18.65 -18.00
CA PRO A 304 -25.03 17.87 -17.50
C PRO A 304 -25.47 16.78 -18.50
N VAL A 305 -25.62 15.54 -18.00
CA VAL A 305 -26.21 14.44 -18.79
C VAL A 305 -27.70 14.70 -19.01
N THR A 306 -28.11 14.80 -20.28
CA THR A 306 -29.50 15.06 -20.67
C THR A 306 -30.37 13.80 -20.60
N VAL A 307 -31.30 13.78 -19.64
CA VAL A 307 -32.30 12.70 -19.51
C VAL A 307 -33.47 12.94 -20.47
N GLY A 308 -33.39 12.38 -21.67
CA GLY A 308 -34.52 12.27 -22.61
C GLY A 308 -35.29 10.96 -22.39
N GLY A 309 -36.62 10.94 -22.54
CA GLY A 309 -37.37 9.72 -22.26
C GLY A 309 -38.75 9.55 -22.92
N ARG A 310 -39.31 8.36 -22.63
CA ARG A 310 -40.74 7.95 -22.71
C ARG A 310 -41.23 7.31 -24.03
N LYS A 311 -42.19 6.37 -23.85
CA LYS A 311 -42.95 5.55 -24.83
C LYS A 311 -42.20 4.24 -25.23
N ARG A 312 -42.85 3.06 -25.32
CA ARG A 312 -44.29 2.67 -25.19
C ARG A 312 -44.41 1.19 -24.79
N SER A 313 -45.51 0.79 -24.14
CA SER A 313 -46.00 -0.62 -24.06
C SER A 313 -47.01 -0.89 -25.19
N PRO A 314 -47.26 -2.16 -25.57
CA PRO A 314 -48.25 -3.06 -24.93
C PRO A 314 -47.59 -4.38 -24.45
N ALA A 315 -48.07 -5.19 -23.49
CA ALA A 315 -49.39 -5.63 -23.02
C ALA A 315 -49.82 -7.03 -23.53
N GLY A 316 -50.05 -7.95 -22.58
CA GLY A 316 -50.68 -9.27 -22.73
C GLY A 316 -49.80 -10.47 -22.28
N ASN A 317 -50.32 -11.60 -21.78
CA ASN A 317 -51.54 -11.90 -20.99
C ASN A 317 -51.45 -13.37 -20.48
N GLY A 318 -52.05 -13.72 -19.34
CA GLY A 318 -52.05 -15.08 -18.73
C GLY A 318 -51.33 -15.12 -17.37
N ARG A 319 -51.82 -15.70 -16.26
CA ARG A 319 -52.53 -17.00 -16.00
C ARG A 319 -51.66 -18.23 -16.24
N GLU A 320 -51.60 -19.27 -15.39
CA GLU A 320 -52.09 -19.59 -14.01
C GLU A 320 -51.29 -20.88 -13.58
N THR A 321 -51.16 -21.42 -12.36
CA THR A 321 -51.90 -21.37 -11.06
C THR A 321 -50.96 -21.77 -9.89
N PHE A 322 -51.38 -21.65 -8.62
CA PHE A 322 -50.78 -22.37 -7.46
C PHE A 322 -51.36 -23.80 -7.33
N PRO A 323 -50.67 -24.74 -6.64
CA PRO A 323 -51.26 -25.32 -5.41
C PRO A 323 -50.25 -25.63 -4.28
N LEU A 324 -50.75 -26.18 -3.17
CA LEU A 324 -50.06 -26.36 -1.89
C LEU A 324 -49.69 -27.83 -1.55
N ARG A 325 -48.74 -27.94 -0.62
CA ARG A 325 -48.37 -29.05 0.30
C ARG A 325 -49.47 -30.08 0.65
N PRO A 326 -49.08 -31.32 1.04
CA PRO A 326 -49.00 -31.59 2.49
C PRO A 326 -47.82 -32.48 2.98
N SER A 327 -47.74 -32.52 4.32
CA SER A 327 -47.16 -33.45 5.33
C SER A 327 -46.67 -34.87 4.93
N THR A 328 -45.91 -35.65 5.72
CA THR A 328 -45.62 -35.65 7.18
C THR A 328 -44.35 -36.49 7.49
N GLY A 329 -43.73 -36.38 8.67
CA GLY A 329 -42.75 -37.39 9.13
C GLY A 329 -41.97 -37.04 10.40
N ILE A 330 -42.33 -37.65 11.54
CA ILE A 330 -41.56 -37.64 12.80
C ILE A 330 -41.14 -39.08 13.11
N ILE A 331 -39.87 -39.30 13.43
CA ILE A 331 -39.35 -40.55 14.03
C ILE A 331 -38.43 -40.20 15.20
N VAL A 332 -38.47 -41.01 16.27
CA VAL A 332 -37.77 -40.81 17.54
C VAL A 332 -37.08 -42.11 17.97
N ARG A 333 -35.90 -41.99 18.62
CA ARG A 333 -35.02 -43.08 19.11
C ARG A 333 -34.34 -43.91 17.99
N ASN A 334 -33.21 -44.58 18.24
CA ASN A 334 -32.69 -45.08 19.52
C ASN A 334 -31.17 -44.87 19.73
N GLU A 335 -30.69 -45.11 20.96
CA GLU A 335 -29.28 -45.01 21.37
C GLU A 335 -28.46 -46.28 21.13
N ARG A 336 -27.14 -46.20 21.43
CA ARG A 336 -26.11 -47.27 21.55
C ARG A 336 -25.41 -47.67 20.23
N ALA A 337 -24.09 -47.89 20.17
CA ALA A 337 -23.03 -47.65 21.18
C ALA A 337 -21.61 -47.57 20.58
N ALA A 338 -20.69 -47.00 21.37
CA ALA A 338 -19.24 -47.27 21.42
C ALA A 338 -18.37 -47.13 20.14
N GLY A 339 -17.64 -46.01 20.06
CA GLY A 339 -16.39 -45.87 19.29
C GLY A 339 -15.47 -44.86 20.00
N ARG A 340 -14.23 -45.25 20.33
CA ARG A 340 -13.30 -44.39 21.10
C ARG A 340 -12.77 -43.23 20.25
N SER A 341 -12.99 -41.99 20.69
CA SER A 341 -12.25 -40.81 20.21
C SER A 341 -11.09 -40.49 21.16
N SER A 342 -9.87 -40.43 20.62
CA SER A 342 -8.68 -39.96 21.34
C SER A 342 -8.56 -38.45 21.21
N VAL A 343 -9.14 -37.70 22.15
CA VAL A 343 -9.04 -36.23 22.18
C VAL A 343 -7.59 -35.80 22.47
N PRO A 344 -6.92 -35.05 21.57
CA PRO A 344 -5.60 -34.49 21.85
C PRO A 344 -5.70 -33.42 22.94
N ASN A 345 -4.81 -33.46 23.92
CA ASN A 345 -4.84 -32.53 25.06
C ASN A 345 -4.41 -31.10 24.62
N PRO A 346 -5.30 -30.09 24.63
CA PRO A 346 -5.04 -28.79 24.00
C PRO A 346 -4.01 -27.92 24.75
N ALA A 347 -3.61 -28.31 25.97
CA ALA A 347 -2.76 -27.50 26.84
C ALA A 347 -1.31 -27.29 26.36
N ARG A 348 -0.87 -27.92 25.26
CA ARG A 348 0.55 -27.93 24.83
C ARG A 348 0.89 -27.07 23.60
N SER A 349 -0.07 -26.77 22.71
CA SER A 349 0.17 -25.88 21.54
C SER A 349 0.16 -24.40 21.92
N GLY A 350 -0.78 -23.99 22.77
CA GLY A 350 -1.02 -22.57 23.10
C GLY A 350 0.20 -21.82 23.64
N LYS A 351 1.14 -22.50 24.34
CA LYS A 351 2.34 -21.85 24.88
C LYS A 351 3.37 -21.47 23.81
N PHE A 352 3.54 -22.27 22.76
CA PHE A 352 4.43 -21.92 21.64
C PHE A 352 3.76 -20.91 20.71
N GLY A 353 2.47 -21.08 20.40
CA GLY A 353 1.71 -20.10 19.60
C GLY A 353 1.66 -18.72 20.25
N SER A 354 1.53 -18.63 21.59
CA SER A 354 1.61 -17.36 22.31
C SER A 354 3.00 -16.72 22.27
N LEU A 355 4.07 -17.51 22.18
CA LEU A 355 5.44 -17.01 22.15
C LEU A 355 5.77 -16.42 20.77
N THR A 356 5.38 -17.09 19.68
CA THR A 356 5.56 -16.58 18.32
C THR A 356 4.70 -15.34 18.06
N LEU A 357 3.45 -15.30 18.55
CA LEU A 357 2.61 -14.10 18.52
C LEU A 357 3.25 -12.94 19.30
N SER A 358 3.81 -13.20 20.48
CA SER A 358 4.54 -12.17 21.25
C SER A 358 5.75 -11.64 20.49
N LEU A 359 6.53 -12.50 19.83
CA LEU A 359 7.69 -12.08 19.04
C LEU A 359 7.29 -11.30 17.77
N MET A 360 6.23 -11.70 17.08
CA MET A 360 5.66 -10.92 15.97
C MET A 360 5.09 -9.57 16.44
N LEU A 361 4.48 -9.52 17.64
CA LEU A 361 3.98 -8.29 18.24
C LEU A 361 5.12 -7.35 18.65
N VAL A 362 6.22 -7.87 19.21
CA VAL A 362 7.43 -7.09 19.49
C VAL A 362 8.03 -6.54 18.20
N ALA A 363 8.19 -7.36 17.16
CA ALA A 363 8.68 -6.90 15.85
C ALA A 363 7.74 -5.86 15.19
N LEU A 364 6.42 -6.03 15.33
CA LEU A 364 5.43 -5.02 14.90
C LEU A 364 5.60 -3.71 15.69
N MET A 365 5.77 -3.79 17.01
CA MET A 365 5.92 -2.61 17.86
C MET A 365 7.26 -1.91 17.64
N GLU A 366 8.36 -2.62 17.40
CA GLU A 366 9.65 -2.03 17.00
C GLU A 366 9.58 -1.40 15.59
N ALA A 367 8.89 -2.03 14.63
CA ALA A 367 8.68 -1.47 13.30
C ALA A 367 7.79 -0.22 13.33
N LEU A 368 6.68 -0.26 14.08
CA LEU A 368 5.81 0.90 14.30
C LEU A 368 6.53 2.01 15.08
N HIS A 369 7.29 1.67 16.13
CA HIS A 369 8.08 2.64 16.89
C HIS A 369 9.15 3.29 16.01
N SER A 370 9.85 2.51 15.18
CA SER A 370 10.82 3.03 14.20
C SER A 370 10.15 3.95 13.17
N LEU A 371 8.94 3.63 12.73
CA LEU A 371 8.15 4.45 11.81
C LEU A 371 7.63 5.74 12.48
N THR A 372 7.16 5.65 13.72
CA THR A 372 6.70 6.80 14.52
C THR A 372 7.87 7.71 14.89
N LEU A 373 9.03 7.17 15.27
CA LEU A 373 10.26 7.95 15.45
C LEU A 373 10.70 8.60 14.13
N TYR A 374 10.68 7.86 13.00
CA TYR A 374 11.00 8.43 11.69
C TYR A 374 10.11 9.62 11.32
N PHE A 375 8.79 9.54 11.56
CA PHE A 375 7.88 10.66 11.36
C PHE A 375 8.10 11.78 12.40
N SER A 376 8.27 11.44 13.68
CA SER A 376 8.51 12.40 14.78
C SER A 376 9.78 13.22 14.56
N ASP A 377 10.89 12.57 14.23
CA ASP A 377 12.17 13.24 13.98
C ASP A 377 12.16 14.00 12.65
N SER A 378 11.48 13.50 11.61
CA SER A 378 11.29 14.25 10.36
C SER A 378 10.50 15.54 10.58
N LEU A 379 9.47 15.51 11.43
CA LEU A 379 8.71 16.69 11.84
C LEU A 379 9.55 17.61 12.74
N ARG A 380 10.25 17.06 13.73
CA ARG A 380 11.07 17.85 14.68
C ARG A 380 12.25 18.56 13.99
N GLN A 381 12.89 17.92 13.01
CA GLN A 381 13.90 18.50 12.12
C GLN A 381 13.31 19.35 10.97
N SER A 382 12.05 19.76 11.10
CA SER A 382 11.40 20.77 10.25
C SER A 382 10.91 21.98 11.08
N TYR A 383 11.24 22.04 12.38
CA TYR A 383 10.89 23.10 13.33
C TYR A 383 12.12 23.64 14.11
N ILE A 384 13.34 23.28 13.66
CA ILE A 384 14.65 23.78 14.09
C ILE A 384 15.49 23.93 12.81
#